data_AF-I5C775-F1
#
_entry.id   AF-I5C775-F1
#
_cell.length_a   1.000
_cell.length_b   1.000
_cell.length_c   1.000
_cell.angle_alpha   90.00
_cell.angle_beta   90.00
_cell.angle_gamma   90.00
#
_symmetry.space_group_name_H-M   'P 1'
#
loop_
_entity.id
_entity.type
_entity.pdbx_description
1 polymer ?
#
loop_
_entity_poly.entity_id
_entity_poly.type
_entity_poly.pdbx_seq_one_letter_code
_entity_poly.pdbx_strand_id
1 'polypeptide(L)' 'MVDLDPLNEDDFVTIKTALQTHVTGTGSVLGQTFLDDWETRKVDFIKVIPRIIKKYYVSEQLKNQKH' A
#
# COMPACT_ATOMS: atom_id res chain seq x y z
N MET A 1 2.92 -16.34 -11.20
CA MET A 1 1.91 -15.31 -11.53
C MET A 1 1.43 -14.70 -10.24
N VAL A 2 1.39 -13.37 -10.18
CA VAL A 2 0.90 -12.57 -9.05
C VAL A 2 -0.60 -12.33 -9.26
N ASP A 3 -1.40 -12.29 -8.20
CA ASP A 3 -2.78 -11.81 -8.28
C ASP A 3 -2.80 -10.33 -7.85
N LEU A 4 -3.44 -9.48 -8.66
CA LEU A 4 -3.57 -8.04 -8.40
C LEU A 4 -4.93 -7.79 -7.76
N ASP A 5 -4.94 -7.56 -6.44
CA ASP A 5 -6.15 -7.10 -5.76
C ASP A 5 -6.21 -5.56 -5.85
N PRO A 6 -7.39 -4.94 -6.03
CA PRO A 6 -7.50 -3.49 -5.99
C PRO A 6 -7.07 -2.98 -4.62
N LEU A 7 -6.35 -1.84 -4.60
CA LEU A 7 -6.03 -1.14 -3.36
C LEU A 7 -7.32 -0.59 -2.74
N ASN A 8 -7.49 -0.80 -1.45
CA ASN A 8 -8.58 -0.20 -0.68
C ASN A 8 -8.10 1.06 0.07
N GLU A 9 -9.02 1.73 0.79
CA GLU A 9 -8.70 2.96 1.53
C GLU A 9 -7.60 2.75 2.60
N ASP A 10 -7.64 1.64 3.33
CA ASP A 10 -6.62 1.30 4.33
C ASP A 10 -5.24 1.07 3.71
N ASP A 11 -5.19 0.47 2.51
CA ASP A 11 -3.96 0.31 1.76
C ASP A 11 -3.38 1.69 1.39
N PHE A 12 -4.23 2.63 0.95
CA PHE A 12 -3.77 4.00 0.64
C PHE A 12 -3.26 4.75 1.87
N VAL A 13 -3.92 4.61 3.02
CA VAL A 13 -3.44 5.17 4.30
C VAL A 13 -2.08 4.58 4.65
N THR A 14 -1.93 3.26 4.50
CA THR A 14 -0.67 2.55 4.77
C THR A 14 0.46 3.03 3.86
N ILE A 15 0.21 3.10 2.55
CA ILE A 15 1.19 3.55 1.56
C ILE A 15 1.62 4.99 1.84
N LYS A 16 0.66 5.89 2.06
CA LYS A 16 0.94 7.31 2.32
C LYS A 16 1.80 7.49 3.58
N THR A 17 1.47 6.76 4.65
CA THR A 17 2.23 6.79 5.90
C THR A 17 3.67 6.29 5.69
N ALA A 18 3.84 5.15 5.02
CA ALA A 18 5.17 4.61 4.71
C ALA A 18 5.99 5.57 3.85
N LEU A 19 5.35 6.24 2.89
CA LEU A 19 5.99 7.22 2.02
C LEU A 19 6.44 8.47 2.81
N GLN A 20 5.60 8.98 3.72
CA GLN A 20 5.96 10.09 4.62
C GLN A 20 7.17 9.73 5.51
N THR A 21 7.17 8.54 6.11
CA THR A 21 8.31 8.04 6.89
C THR A 21 9.57 7.96 6.02
N HIS A 22 9.46 7.42 4.80
CA HIS A 22 10.58 7.32 3.88
C HIS A 22 11.16 8.70 3.52
N VAL A 23 10.33 9.66 3.15
CA VAL A 23 10.76 11.03 2.83
C VAL A 23 11.43 11.69 4.03
N THR A 24 10.86 11.52 5.22
CA THR A 24 11.42 12.08 6.46
C THR A 24 12.79 11.47 6.78
N GLY A 25 12.95 10.16 6.60
CA GLY A 25 14.19 9.45 6.92
C GLY A 25 15.30 9.56 5.86
N THR A 26 14.97 9.96 4.63
CA THR A 26 15.92 9.93 3.49
C THR A 26 16.06 11.24 2.73
N GLY A 27 15.13 12.18 2.90
CA GLY A 27 15.05 13.39 2.06
C GLY A 27 14.68 13.09 0.60
N SER A 28 14.01 11.96 0.33
CA SER A 28 13.67 11.53 -1.03
C SER A 28 12.79 12.56 -1.76
N VAL A 29 13.39 13.25 -2.73
CA VAL A 29 12.68 14.22 -3.61
C VAL A 29 11.58 13.51 -4.40
N LEU A 30 11.86 12.31 -4.92
CA LEU A 30 10.85 11.53 -5.62
C LEU A 30 9.69 11.18 -4.69
N GLY A 31 9.97 10.73 -3.46
CA GLY A 31 8.91 10.46 -2.48
C GLY A 31 8.07 11.69 -2.17
N GLN A 32 8.70 12.86 -2.06
CA GLN A 32 8.00 14.14 -1.85
C GLN A 32 7.07 14.46 -3.04
N THR A 33 7.52 14.30 -4.28
CA THR A 33 6.66 14.53 -5.46
C THR A 33 5.44 13.61 -5.50
N PHE A 34 5.54 12.39 -4.94
CA PHE A 34 4.40 11.50 -4.77
C PHE A 34 3.42 11.96 -3.69
N LEU A 35 3.92 12.58 -2.62
CA LEU A 35 3.07 13.14 -1.56
C LEU A 35 2.37 14.43 -2.01
N ASP A 36 3.07 15.27 -2.78
CA ASP A 36 2.53 16.54 -3.27
C ASP A 36 1.35 16.32 -4.24
N ASP A 37 1.46 15.33 -5.13
CA ASP A 37 0.42 14.98 -6.11
C ASP A 37 -0.38 13.72 -5.72
N TRP A 38 -0.53 13.45 -4.42
CA TRP A 38 -1.01 12.16 -3.91
C TRP A 38 -2.31 11.66 -4.56
N GLU A 39 -3.32 12.51 -4.72
CA GLU A 39 -4.62 12.10 -5.28
C GLU A 39 -4.51 11.61 -6.73
N THR A 40 -3.56 12.13 -7.48
CA THR A 40 -3.31 11.73 -8.87
C THR A 40 -2.40 10.51 -8.95
N ARG A 41 -1.39 10.41 -8.07
CA ARG A 41 -0.36 9.36 -8.15
C ARG A 41 -0.67 8.10 -7.37
N LYS A 42 -1.64 8.13 -6.44
CA LYS A 42 -2.02 6.94 -5.67
C LYS A 42 -2.50 5.78 -6.57
N VAL A 43 -3.04 6.08 -7.76
CA VAL A 43 -3.50 5.08 -8.72
C VAL A 43 -2.37 4.33 -9.44
N ASP A 44 -1.13 4.82 -9.35
CA ASP A 44 0.04 4.18 -9.95
C ASP A 44 0.54 2.98 -9.12
N PHE A 45 0.06 2.85 -7.89
CA PHE A 45 0.41 1.74 -7.01
C PHE A 45 -0.38 0.48 -7.35
N ILE A 46 0.31 -0.66 -7.30
CA ILE A 46 -0.27 -1.97 -7.56
C ILE A 46 -0.02 -2.86 -6.34
N LYS A 47 -1.08 -3.41 -5.76
CA LYS A 47 -0.98 -4.38 -4.67
C LYS A 47 -0.52 -5.73 -5.23
N VAL A 48 0.63 -6.19 -4.75
CA VAL A 48 1.23 -7.46 -5.14
C VAL A 48 1.26 -8.38 -3.93
N ILE A 49 0.43 -9.43 -3.95
CA ILE A 49 0.50 -10.51 -2.96
C ILE A 49 0.99 -11.79 -3.67
N PRO A 50 2.16 -12.33 -3.30
CA PRO A 50 2.63 -13.60 -3.83
C PRO A 50 1.61 -14.73 -3.59
N ARG A 51 1.33 -15.54 -4.62
CA ARG A 51 0.30 -16.59 -4.56
C ARG A 51 0.49 -17.58 -3.41
N ILE A 52 1.73 -17.86 -3.02
CA ILE A 52 2.03 -18.86 -1.98
C ILE A 52 1.50 -18.43 -0.60
N ILE A 53 1.40 -17.11 -0.35
CA ILE A 53 0.98 -16.57 0.95
C ILE A 53 -0.49 -16.10 0.95
N LYS A 54 -1.17 -16.10 -0.21
CA LYS A 54 -2.53 -15.56 -0.35
C LYS A 54 -3.52 -16.24 0.60
N LYS A 55 -3.43 -17.57 0.78
CA LYS A 55 -4.33 -18.32 1.68
C LYS A 55 -4.21 -17.88 3.14
N TYR A 56 -3.00 -17.65 3.63
CA TYR A 56 -2.75 -17.17 4.99
C TYR A 56 -3.23 -15.71 5.13
N TYR A 57 -2.85 -14.85 4.18
CA TYR A 57 -3.24 -13.45 4.20
C TYR A 57 -4.76 -13.24 4.21
N VAL A 58 -5.51 -13.94 3.34
CA VAL A 58 -6.99 -13.86 3.32
C VAL A 58 -7.58 -14.30 4.66
N SER A 59 -7.03 -15.33 5.29
CA SER A 59 -7.52 -15.79 6.60
C SER A 59 -7.27 -14.80 7.73
N GLU A 60 -6.16 -14.04 7.68
CA GLU A 60 -5.85 -13.01 8.68
C GLU A 60 -6.69 -11.74 8.46
N GLN A 61 -6.88 -11.31 7.22
CA GLN A 61 -7.75 -10.17 6.88
C GLN A 61 -9.20 -10.39 7.36
N LEU A 62 -9.73 -11.61 7.20
CA LEU A 62 -11.07 -11.97 7.67
C LEU A 62 -11.21 -12.01 9.20
N LYS A 63 -10.11 -12.21 9.94
CA LYS A 63 -10.12 -12.13 11.41
C LYS A 63 -10.10 -10.68 11.87
N ASN A 64 -9.30 -9.83 11.24
CA ASN A 64 -9.18 -8.42 11.61
C ASN A 64 -10.42 -7.58 11.26
N GLN A 65 -11.26 -8.02 10.32
CA GLN A 65 -12.55 -7.36 10.00
C GLN A 65 -13.71 -7.76 10.92
N LYS A 66 -13.52 -8.71 11.84
CA LYS A 66 -14.58 -9.21 12.76
C LYS A 66 -14.50 -8.63 14.18
N HIS A 67 -13.72 -7.58 14.38
CA HIS A 67 -13.56 -6.91 15.67
C HIS A 67 -13.99 -5.45 15.61
#